data_AF-A0A3B7LZV8-F1
#
_entry.id   AF-A0A3B7LZV8-F1
#
_cell.length_a   1.000
_cell.length_b   1.000
_cell.length_c   1.000
_cell.angle_alpha   90.00
_cell.angle_beta   90.00
_cell.angle_gamma   90.00
#
_symmetry.space_group_name_H-M   'P 1'
#
loop_
_entity.id
_entity.type
_entity.pdbx_description
1 polymer ?
#
loop_
_entity_poly.entity_id
_entity_poly.type
_entity_poly.pdbx_seq_one_letter_code
_entity_poly.pdbx_strand_id
1 'polypeptide(L)'
;MLHFILSCVLLLSIVFWWAEVKFNYLYAILETMNKSCEWIKKQTRLNIDICRILPLFIVIGLVVALSYFLLDKLYFPYFESVLDLKSDNISLKSDEKSDTSLIANWGTFGDFIGGTLNPILTFISICLILYTVYQNKKALDFNSEELSLSRKAQQDSSKSQNLIQKTQNLQQFDSLFFSLLNQFKHQQDKLLELNENDKSKVDIVYRDVFVNDYEIELEDKRYKLMQKQEFNQYFICLFQLFKLINTKINRSPNETDEIKEWGDYTLEKQYINILRSIIPPKLQQLLFLNTYTEFDEYRWYLSYYSFLKHMPFKNLERGDELCIDLLVISKFYELDGFLLNKEFQIFGKSIYFNNLLNKSWAE
;
A
#
# COMPACT_ATOMS: atom_id res chain seq x y z
N MET A 1 -43.89 -50.09 -30.55
CA MET A 1 -43.28 -49.16 -31.54
C MET A 1 -42.91 -47.82 -30.92
N LEU A 2 -43.80 -47.16 -30.16
CA LEU A 2 -43.55 -45.87 -29.50
C LEU A 2 -42.38 -45.90 -28.49
N HIS A 3 -42.25 -46.93 -27.65
CA HIS A 3 -41.11 -47.08 -26.72
C HIS A 3 -39.76 -47.22 -27.44
N PHE A 4 -39.72 -47.87 -28.60
CA PHE A 4 -38.51 -48.01 -29.40
C PHE A 4 -38.11 -46.66 -30.02
N ILE A 5 -39.09 -45.92 -30.54
CA ILE A 5 -38.87 -44.57 -31.07
C ILE A 5 -38.40 -43.61 -29.95
N LEU A 6 -39.03 -43.67 -28.76
CA LEU A 6 -38.65 -42.85 -27.61
C LEU A 6 -37.24 -43.18 -27.10
N SER A 7 -36.88 -44.48 -27.07
CA SER A 7 -35.55 -44.94 -26.68
C SER A 7 -34.49 -44.53 -27.70
N CYS A 8 -34.78 -44.60 -29.00
CA CYS A 8 -33.92 -44.09 -30.06
C CYS A 8 -33.76 -42.56 -29.98
N VAL A 9 -34.82 -41.82 -29.68
CA VAL A 9 -34.76 -40.35 -29.50
C VAL A 9 -33.93 -39.99 -28.27
N LEU A 10 -34.05 -40.74 -27.16
CA LEU A 10 -33.22 -40.57 -25.96
C LEU A 10 -31.74 -40.85 -26.25
N LEU A 11 -31.43 -41.96 -26.94
CA LEU A 11 -30.07 -42.28 -27.35
C LEU A 11 -29.49 -41.24 -28.30
N LEU A 12 -30.26 -40.78 -29.30
CA LEU A 12 -29.86 -39.70 -30.18
C LEU A 12 -29.64 -38.39 -29.43
N SER A 13 -30.48 -38.08 -28.44
CA SER A 13 -30.33 -36.89 -27.59
C SER A 13 -29.08 -36.96 -26.71
N ILE A 14 -28.74 -38.14 -26.19
CA ILE A 14 -27.51 -38.37 -25.41
C ILE A 14 -26.27 -38.26 -26.31
N VAL A 15 -26.31 -38.85 -27.50
CA VAL A 15 -25.21 -38.76 -28.48
C VAL A 15 -25.02 -37.31 -28.95
N PHE A 16 -26.12 -36.60 -29.18
CA PHE A 16 -26.11 -35.19 -29.56
C PHE A 16 -25.57 -34.30 -28.42
N TRP A 17 -25.98 -34.57 -27.18
CA TRP A 17 -25.43 -33.89 -26.00
C TRP A 17 -23.94 -34.18 -25.80
N TRP A 18 -23.51 -35.43 -25.99
CA TRP A 18 -22.10 -35.81 -25.93
C TRP A 18 -21.27 -35.15 -27.04
N ALA A 19 -21.80 -35.06 -28.26
CA ALA A 19 -21.19 -34.34 -29.36
C ALA A 19 -21.07 -32.83 -29.06
N GLU A 20 -22.09 -32.24 -28.43
CA GLU A 20 -22.07 -30.83 -28.04
C GLU A 20 -21.02 -30.54 -26.97
N VAL A 21 -20.94 -31.36 -25.92
CA VAL A 21 -19.93 -31.24 -24.85
C VAL A 21 -18.51 -31.37 -25.41
N LYS A 22 -18.31 -32.18 -26.45
CA LYS A 22 -16.98 -32.46 -27.02
C LYS A 22 -16.54 -31.47 -28.10
N PHE A 23 -17.46 -30.99 -28.93
CA PHE A 23 -17.14 -30.16 -30.10
C PHE A 23 -17.60 -28.70 -29.99
N ASN A 24 -18.36 -28.32 -28.95
CA ASN A 24 -18.81 -26.94 -28.71
C ASN A 24 -19.52 -26.33 -29.93
N TYR A 25 -20.24 -27.14 -30.73
CA TYR A 25 -20.76 -26.73 -32.03
C TYR A 25 -21.95 -25.76 -31.88
N LEU A 26 -22.90 -26.03 -30.99
CA LEU A 26 -23.96 -25.08 -30.66
C LEU A 26 -23.42 -23.89 -29.89
N TYR A 27 -22.41 -24.05 -29.03
CA TYR A 27 -21.74 -22.90 -28.40
C TYR A 27 -21.11 -21.95 -29.45
N ALA A 28 -20.42 -22.49 -30.45
CA ALA A 28 -19.84 -21.72 -31.54
C ALA A 28 -20.92 -21.06 -32.42
N ILE A 29 -22.02 -21.76 -32.72
CA ILE A 29 -23.17 -21.17 -33.41
C ILE A 29 -23.81 -20.07 -32.57
N LEU A 30 -24.01 -20.28 -31.26
CA LEU A 30 -24.52 -19.27 -30.33
C LEU A 30 -23.61 -18.05 -30.26
N GLU A 31 -22.30 -18.23 -30.25
CA GLU A 31 -21.33 -17.12 -30.25
C GLU A 31 -21.35 -16.35 -31.58
N THR A 32 -21.46 -17.08 -32.70
CA THR A 32 -21.57 -16.49 -34.05
C THR A 32 -22.90 -15.74 -34.22
N MET A 33 -23.98 -16.27 -33.64
CA MET A 33 -25.28 -15.60 -33.55
C MET A 33 -25.24 -14.39 -32.62
N ASN A 34 -24.51 -14.44 -31.50
CA ASN A 34 -24.37 -13.30 -30.59
C ASN A 34 -23.61 -12.14 -31.25
N LYS A 35 -22.52 -12.44 -31.99
CA LYS A 35 -21.79 -11.46 -32.81
C LYS A 35 -22.66 -10.87 -33.91
N SER A 36 -23.46 -11.72 -34.57
CA SER A 36 -24.47 -11.26 -35.54
C SER A 36 -25.58 -10.42 -34.90
N CYS A 37 -25.90 -10.66 -33.62
CA CYS A 37 -26.91 -9.92 -32.89
C CYS A 37 -26.44 -8.52 -32.48
N GLU A 38 -25.20 -8.36 -32.03
CA GLU A 38 -24.59 -7.04 -31.83
C GLU A 38 -24.58 -6.23 -33.13
N TRP A 39 -24.30 -6.89 -34.25
CA TRP A 39 -24.36 -6.29 -35.58
C TRP A 39 -25.78 -5.83 -35.95
N ILE A 40 -26.81 -6.65 -35.72
CA ILE A 40 -28.23 -6.30 -35.96
C ILE A 40 -28.73 -5.18 -35.03
N LYS A 41 -28.37 -5.22 -33.74
CA LYS A 41 -28.77 -4.24 -32.73
C LYS A 41 -28.18 -2.86 -33.04
N LYS A 42 -26.95 -2.82 -33.57
CA LYS A 42 -26.29 -1.60 -34.04
C LYS A 42 -26.97 -1.00 -35.28
N GLN A 43 -27.59 -1.83 -36.14
CA GLN A 43 -28.22 -1.40 -37.39
C GLN A 43 -29.69 -0.98 -37.23
N THR A 44 -30.44 -1.58 -36.30
CA THR A 44 -31.92 -1.40 -36.22
C THR A 44 -32.40 -0.44 -35.11
N ARG A 45 -31.52 0.04 -34.21
CA ARG A 45 -31.85 0.94 -33.06
C ARG A 45 -33.02 0.46 -32.16
N LEU A 46 -33.48 -0.78 -32.32
CA LEU A 46 -34.52 -1.38 -31.49
C LEU A 46 -33.91 -1.95 -30.21
N ASN A 47 -34.47 -1.58 -29.06
CA ASN A 47 -33.97 -1.97 -27.73
C ASN A 47 -34.40 -3.39 -27.30
N ILE A 48 -34.79 -4.24 -28.26
CA ILE A 48 -35.31 -5.59 -28.00
C ILE A 48 -34.25 -6.60 -28.43
N ASP A 49 -33.79 -7.44 -27.51
CA ASP A 49 -32.82 -8.50 -27.76
C ASP A 49 -33.47 -9.68 -28.50
N ILE A 50 -33.75 -9.48 -29.79
CA ILE A 50 -34.42 -10.44 -30.68
C ILE A 50 -33.76 -11.83 -30.64
N CYS A 51 -32.43 -11.91 -30.51
CA CYS A 51 -31.71 -13.20 -30.51
C CYS A 51 -31.85 -14.01 -29.22
N ARG A 52 -32.28 -13.39 -28.11
CA ARG A 52 -32.58 -14.12 -26.87
C ARG A 52 -34.01 -14.67 -26.88
N ILE A 53 -34.90 -13.99 -27.59
CA ILE A 53 -36.33 -14.25 -27.64
C ILE A 53 -36.67 -15.29 -28.72
N LEU A 54 -36.02 -15.22 -29.90
CA LEU A 54 -36.25 -16.13 -31.03
C LEU A 54 -36.06 -17.63 -30.70
N PRO A 55 -34.96 -18.09 -30.08
CA PRO A 55 -34.82 -19.50 -29.74
C PRO A 55 -35.85 -19.95 -28.69
N LEU A 56 -36.25 -19.06 -27.79
CA LEU A 56 -37.30 -19.29 -26.81
C LEU A 56 -38.65 -19.54 -27.50
N PHE A 57 -39.01 -18.74 -28.51
CA PHE A 57 -40.22 -18.94 -29.30
C PHE A 57 -40.19 -20.22 -30.14
N ILE A 58 -39.02 -20.60 -30.70
CA ILE A 58 -38.87 -21.86 -31.46
C ILE A 58 -39.04 -23.06 -30.52
N VAL A 59 -38.43 -23.03 -29.34
CA VAL A 59 -38.57 -24.11 -28.34
C VAL A 59 -40.00 -24.19 -27.83
N ILE A 60 -40.64 -23.07 -27.51
CA ILE A 60 -42.06 -23.04 -27.12
C ILE A 60 -42.94 -23.59 -28.25
N GLY A 61 -42.68 -23.19 -29.50
CA GLY A 61 -43.40 -23.69 -30.67
C GLY A 61 -43.24 -25.20 -30.86
N LEU A 62 -42.04 -25.73 -30.68
CA LEU A 62 -41.77 -27.18 -30.74
C LEU A 62 -42.46 -27.93 -29.59
N VAL A 63 -42.45 -27.38 -28.37
CA VAL A 63 -43.14 -27.97 -27.22
C VAL A 63 -44.66 -27.98 -27.42
N VAL A 64 -45.22 -26.90 -27.96
CA VAL A 64 -46.66 -26.80 -28.28
C VAL A 64 -47.04 -27.75 -29.42
N ALA A 65 -46.20 -27.87 -30.45
CA ALA A 65 -46.43 -28.82 -31.54
C ALA A 65 -46.33 -30.27 -31.06
N LEU A 66 -45.37 -30.58 -30.19
CA LEU A 66 -45.20 -31.90 -29.58
C LEU A 66 -46.36 -32.23 -28.64
N SER A 67 -46.80 -31.28 -27.81
CA SER A 67 -47.94 -31.47 -26.92
C SER A 67 -49.24 -31.64 -27.69
N TYR A 68 -49.46 -30.85 -28.76
CA TYR A 68 -50.59 -31.03 -29.68
C TYR A 68 -50.55 -32.40 -30.36
N PHE A 69 -49.39 -32.83 -30.86
CA PHE A 69 -49.22 -34.15 -31.48
C PHE A 69 -49.51 -35.30 -30.50
N LEU A 70 -49.03 -35.20 -29.26
CA LEU A 70 -49.32 -36.17 -28.21
C LEU A 70 -50.82 -36.19 -27.87
N LEU A 71 -51.46 -35.02 -27.76
CA LEU A 71 -52.90 -34.94 -27.52
C LEU A 71 -53.72 -35.55 -28.66
N ASP A 72 -53.49 -35.13 -29.89
CA ASP A 72 -54.28 -35.50 -31.07
C ASP A 72 -54.07 -36.97 -31.48
N LYS A 73 -52.83 -37.46 -31.52
CA LYS A 73 -52.52 -38.80 -32.05
C LYS A 73 -52.50 -39.89 -31.00
N LEU A 74 -52.36 -39.54 -29.73
CA LEU A 74 -52.14 -40.52 -28.65
C LEU A 74 -53.26 -40.52 -27.63
N TYR A 75 -53.64 -39.35 -27.11
CA TYR A 75 -54.63 -39.25 -26.03
C TYR A 75 -56.07 -39.18 -26.55
N PHE A 76 -56.35 -38.39 -27.59
CA PHE A 76 -57.69 -38.21 -28.16
C PHE A 76 -58.31 -39.51 -28.72
N PRO A 77 -57.58 -40.38 -29.45
CA PRO A 77 -58.12 -41.65 -29.95
C PRO A 77 -58.45 -42.62 -28.82
N TYR A 78 -57.67 -42.59 -27.73
CA TYR A 78 -57.95 -43.37 -26.52
C TYR A 78 -59.18 -42.82 -25.79
N PHE A 79 -59.36 -41.48 -25.75
CA PHE A 79 -60.51 -40.82 -25.14
C PHE A 79 -61.83 -41.15 -25.86
N GLU A 80 -61.87 -41.13 -27.19
CA GLU A 80 -63.03 -41.55 -27.99
C GLU A 80 -63.39 -43.05 -27.84
N SER A 81 -62.39 -43.87 -27.52
CA SER A 81 -62.60 -45.29 -27.27
C SER A 81 -63.24 -45.59 -25.91
N VAL A 82 -63.23 -44.63 -24.96
CA VAL A 82 -63.66 -44.82 -23.56
C VAL A 82 -64.89 -43.97 -23.18
N LEU A 83 -65.13 -42.83 -23.85
CA LEU A 83 -66.22 -41.89 -23.54
C LEU A 83 -67.26 -41.81 -24.66
N ASP A 84 -68.54 -41.78 -24.30
CA ASP A 84 -69.66 -41.54 -25.22
C ASP A 84 -70.25 -40.14 -24.94
N LEU A 85 -69.98 -39.19 -25.84
CA LEU A 85 -70.44 -37.81 -25.70
C LEU A 85 -71.83 -37.67 -26.34
N LYS A 86 -72.90 -37.86 -25.55
CA LYS A 86 -74.24 -37.37 -25.89
C LYS A 86 -74.47 -36.01 -25.23
N SER A 87 -75.06 -35.10 -25.99
CA SER A 87 -74.98 -33.64 -25.87
C SER A 87 -75.65 -32.99 -24.64
N ASP A 88 -75.55 -33.57 -23.45
CA ASP A 88 -75.67 -32.84 -22.18
C ASP A 88 -75.25 -33.64 -20.93
N ASN A 89 -74.71 -34.86 -21.06
CA ASN A 89 -74.09 -35.59 -19.94
C ASN A 89 -72.92 -36.44 -20.42
N ILE A 90 -71.80 -36.37 -19.67
CA ILE A 90 -70.62 -37.19 -19.92
C ILE A 90 -70.88 -38.59 -19.38
N SER A 91 -71.17 -39.56 -20.26
CA SER A 91 -71.32 -40.97 -19.90
C SER A 91 -70.17 -41.79 -20.47
N LEU A 92 -69.61 -42.68 -19.64
CA LEU A 92 -68.59 -43.61 -20.08
C LEU A 92 -69.22 -44.74 -20.91
N LYS A 93 -68.52 -45.25 -21.94
CA LYS A 93 -68.98 -46.43 -22.69
C LYS A 93 -68.93 -47.65 -21.76
N SER A 94 -70.06 -48.03 -21.19
CA SER A 94 -70.18 -49.24 -20.37
C SER A 94 -70.47 -50.44 -21.27
N ASP A 95 -69.52 -51.38 -21.35
CA ASP A 95 -69.86 -52.76 -21.73
C ASP A 95 -70.61 -53.40 -20.54
N GLU A 96 -71.67 -54.16 -20.83
CA GLU A 96 -72.60 -54.80 -19.88
C GLU A 96 -71.97 -55.82 -18.89
N LYS A 97 -70.65 -55.80 -18.67
CA LYS A 97 -69.97 -56.65 -17.67
C LYS A 97 -68.96 -55.88 -16.82
N SER A 98 -69.40 -55.57 -15.60
CA SER A 98 -68.64 -55.22 -14.39
C SER A 98 -67.90 -53.87 -14.38
N ASP A 99 -68.26 -53.02 -13.41
CA ASP A 99 -67.62 -51.74 -13.04
C ASP A 99 -66.09 -51.84 -12.84
N THR A 100 -65.60 -53.05 -12.55
CA THR A 100 -64.17 -53.36 -12.37
C THR A 100 -63.34 -53.16 -13.64
N SER A 101 -63.92 -53.34 -14.83
CA SER A 101 -63.24 -53.16 -16.12
C SER A 101 -62.95 -51.70 -16.45
N LEU A 102 -63.82 -50.80 -16.02
CA LEU A 102 -63.72 -49.37 -16.30
C LEU A 102 -62.67 -48.69 -15.42
N ILE A 103 -62.65 -49.03 -14.14
CA ILE A 103 -61.61 -48.60 -13.19
C ILE A 103 -60.23 -49.09 -13.65
N ALA A 104 -60.15 -50.31 -14.20
CA ALA A 104 -58.91 -50.85 -14.76
C ALA A 104 -58.44 -50.10 -16.03
N ASN A 105 -59.35 -49.70 -16.92
CA ASN A 105 -59.02 -48.90 -18.11
C ASN A 105 -58.55 -47.48 -17.74
N TRP A 106 -59.20 -46.82 -16.78
CA TRP A 106 -58.70 -45.55 -16.24
C TRP A 106 -57.38 -45.68 -15.49
N GLY A 107 -57.15 -46.81 -14.81
CA GLY A 107 -55.86 -47.15 -14.20
C GLY A 107 -54.74 -47.29 -15.24
N THR A 108 -54.97 -48.05 -16.31
CA THR A 108 -53.98 -48.20 -17.40
C THR A 108 -53.72 -46.90 -18.17
N PHE A 109 -54.73 -46.04 -18.32
CA PHE A 109 -54.53 -44.67 -18.84
C PHE A 109 -53.67 -43.82 -17.90
N GLY A 110 -53.95 -43.87 -16.60
CA GLY A 110 -53.15 -43.22 -15.57
C GLY A 110 -51.70 -43.69 -15.58
N ASP A 111 -51.48 -45.00 -15.74
CA ASP A 111 -50.14 -45.60 -15.88
C ASP A 111 -49.42 -45.15 -17.16
N PHE A 112 -50.15 -44.96 -18.26
CA PHE A 112 -49.58 -44.47 -19.52
C PHE A 112 -49.21 -42.98 -19.46
N ILE A 113 -50.11 -42.13 -18.93
CA ILE A 113 -49.84 -40.72 -18.66
C ILE A 113 -48.67 -40.61 -17.69
N GLY A 114 -48.73 -41.29 -16.56
CA GLY A 114 -47.67 -41.28 -15.54
C GLY A 114 -46.33 -41.79 -16.10
N GLY A 115 -46.36 -42.87 -16.90
CA GLY A 115 -45.19 -43.46 -17.52
C GLY A 115 -44.53 -42.60 -18.59
N THR A 116 -45.25 -41.66 -19.21
CA THR A 116 -44.72 -40.73 -20.21
C THR A 116 -44.35 -39.37 -19.62
N LEU A 117 -45.18 -38.82 -18.73
CA LEU A 117 -44.99 -37.50 -18.15
C LEU A 117 -43.88 -37.51 -17.07
N ASN A 118 -43.77 -38.57 -16.28
CA ASN A 118 -42.80 -38.64 -15.17
C ASN A 118 -41.33 -38.61 -15.67
N PRO A 119 -40.93 -39.38 -16.71
CA PRO A 119 -39.58 -39.25 -17.29
C PRO A 119 -39.31 -37.88 -17.91
N ILE A 120 -40.30 -37.25 -18.55
CA ILE A 120 -40.16 -35.90 -19.14
C ILE A 120 -39.95 -34.85 -18.04
N LEU A 121 -40.77 -34.87 -16.99
CA LEU A 121 -40.63 -33.95 -15.86
C LEU A 121 -39.32 -34.16 -15.10
N THR A 122 -38.89 -35.42 -14.94
CA THR A 122 -37.60 -35.76 -14.32
C THR A 122 -36.44 -35.22 -15.15
N PHE A 123 -36.50 -35.36 -16.48
CA PHE A 123 -35.48 -34.82 -17.37
C PHE A 123 -35.41 -33.29 -17.31
N ILE A 124 -36.57 -32.61 -17.36
CA ILE A 124 -36.63 -31.14 -17.20
C ILE A 124 -36.05 -30.72 -15.84
N SER A 125 -36.38 -31.45 -14.78
CA SER A 125 -35.86 -31.18 -13.43
C SER A 125 -34.33 -31.31 -13.38
N ILE A 126 -33.76 -32.34 -14.00
CA ILE A 126 -32.30 -32.51 -14.10
C ILE A 126 -31.68 -31.36 -14.90
N CYS A 127 -32.27 -30.95 -16.02
CA CYS A 127 -31.80 -29.80 -16.80
C CYS A 127 -31.81 -28.50 -15.99
N LEU A 128 -32.87 -28.25 -15.21
CA LEU A 128 -32.98 -27.07 -14.33
C LEU A 128 -31.90 -27.09 -13.23
N ILE A 129 -31.65 -28.25 -12.62
CA ILE A 129 -30.58 -28.42 -11.62
C ILE A 129 -29.21 -28.16 -12.24
N LEU A 130 -28.91 -28.74 -13.42
CA LEU A 130 -27.64 -28.50 -14.11
C LEU A 130 -27.45 -27.03 -14.47
N TYR A 131 -28.50 -26.35 -14.92
CA TYR A 131 -28.47 -24.92 -15.18
C TYR A 131 -28.20 -24.11 -13.90
N THR A 132 -28.82 -24.49 -12.78
CA THR A 132 -28.59 -23.87 -11.48
C THR A 132 -27.15 -24.06 -11.01
N VAL A 133 -26.60 -25.27 -11.14
CA VAL A 133 -25.19 -25.57 -10.82
C VAL A 133 -24.24 -24.77 -11.68
N TYR A 134 -24.52 -24.64 -12.99
CA TYR A 134 -23.73 -23.81 -13.89
C TYR A 134 -23.73 -22.33 -13.46
N GLN A 135 -24.89 -21.78 -13.11
CA GLN A 135 -24.99 -20.40 -12.63
C GLN A 135 -24.25 -20.20 -11.30
N ASN A 136 -24.40 -21.14 -10.36
CA ASN A 136 -23.68 -21.11 -9.08
C ASN A 136 -22.16 -21.13 -9.29
N LYS A 137 -21.66 -21.96 -10.22
CA LYS A 137 -20.24 -21.99 -10.56
C LYS A 137 -19.77 -20.64 -11.09
N LYS A 138 -20.51 -20.05 -12.04
CA LYS A 138 -20.17 -18.74 -12.61
C LYS A 138 -20.16 -17.63 -11.55
N ALA A 139 -21.12 -17.66 -10.61
CA ALA A 139 -21.16 -16.71 -9.50
C ALA A 139 -19.96 -16.88 -8.55
N LEU A 140 -19.56 -18.12 -8.26
CA LEU A 140 -18.36 -18.41 -7.45
C LEU A 140 -17.08 -17.91 -8.13
N ASP A 141 -16.94 -18.14 -9.43
CA ASP A 141 -15.76 -17.68 -10.20
C ASP A 141 -15.65 -16.14 -10.16
N PHE A 142 -16.77 -15.44 -10.38
CA PHE A 142 -16.83 -13.98 -10.30
C PHE A 142 -16.51 -13.46 -8.88
N ASN A 143 -17.11 -14.05 -7.85
CA ASN A 143 -16.84 -13.68 -6.45
C ASN A 143 -15.37 -13.90 -6.07
N SER A 144 -14.75 -14.99 -6.57
CA SER A 144 -13.34 -15.29 -6.34
C SER A 144 -12.43 -14.25 -7.00
N GLU A 145 -12.74 -13.86 -8.24
CA GLU A 145 -12.05 -12.79 -8.96
C GLU A 145 -12.18 -11.45 -8.24
N GLU A 146 -13.40 -11.04 -7.86
CA GLU A 146 -13.65 -9.80 -7.14
C GLU A 146 -12.91 -9.77 -5.79
N LEU A 147 -12.91 -10.88 -5.05
CA LEU A 147 -12.16 -10.99 -3.80
C LEU A 147 -10.65 -10.89 -4.03
N SER A 148 -10.13 -11.44 -5.13
CA SER A 148 -8.71 -11.33 -5.49
C SER A 148 -8.32 -9.88 -5.82
N LEU A 149 -9.16 -9.17 -6.56
CA LEU A 149 -8.98 -7.75 -6.89
C LEU A 149 -9.06 -6.87 -5.64
N SER A 150 -10.03 -7.14 -4.75
CA SER A 150 -10.18 -6.44 -3.48
C SER A 150 -8.96 -6.63 -2.57
N ARG A 151 -8.44 -7.86 -2.46
CA ARG A 151 -7.19 -8.13 -1.72
C ARG A 151 -6.01 -7.36 -2.30
N LYS A 152 -5.87 -7.31 -3.63
CA LYS A 152 -4.80 -6.56 -4.30
C LYS A 152 -4.93 -5.06 -4.03
N ALA A 153 -6.13 -4.49 -4.18
CA ALA A 153 -6.40 -3.08 -3.88
C ALA A 153 -6.10 -2.75 -2.41
N GLN A 154 -6.42 -3.64 -1.48
CA GLN A 154 -6.11 -3.44 -0.06
C GLN A 154 -4.61 -3.53 0.24
N GLN A 155 -3.88 -4.45 -0.40
CA GLN A 155 -2.42 -4.51 -0.29
C GLN A 155 -1.76 -3.24 -0.84
N ASP A 156 -2.20 -2.76 -2.00
CA ASP A 156 -1.68 -1.53 -2.60
C ASP A 156 -2.02 -0.29 -1.73
N SER A 157 -3.24 -0.25 -1.16
CA SER A 157 -3.63 0.77 -0.18
C SER A 157 -2.75 0.72 1.07
N SER A 158 -2.47 -0.46 1.62
CA SER A 158 -1.58 -0.61 2.79
C SER A 158 -0.16 -0.12 2.50
N LYS A 159 0.39 -0.46 1.32
CA LYS A 159 1.69 0.07 0.88
C LYS A 159 1.67 1.60 0.75
N SER A 160 0.61 2.17 0.17
CA SER A 160 0.46 3.62 0.05
C SER A 160 0.35 4.28 1.43
N GLN A 161 -0.39 3.70 2.37
CA GLN A 161 -0.51 4.20 3.74
C GLN A 161 0.85 4.20 4.45
N ASN A 162 1.66 3.15 4.28
CA ASN A 162 3.01 3.09 4.84
C ASN A 162 3.91 4.21 4.30
N LEU A 163 3.85 4.50 2.99
CA LEU A 163 4.61 5.60 2.38
C LEU A 163 4.13 6.98 2.88
N ILE A 164 2.81 7.14 3.02
CA ILE A 164 2.21 8.37 3.58
C ILE A 164 2.69 8.56 5.03
N GLN A 165 2.66 7.51 5.86
CA GLN A 165 3.11 7.58 7.24
C GLN A 165 4.60 7.97 7.34
N LYS A 166 5.46 7.39 6.50
CA LYS A 166 6.88 7.77 6.43
C LYS A 166 7.06 9.24 6.05
N THR A 167 6.31 9.71 5.06
CA THR A 167 6.35 11.11 4.61
C THR A 167 5.84 12.07 5.69
N GLN A 168 4.76 11.72 6.37
CA GLN A 168 4.20 12.50 7.47
C GLN A 168 5.17 12.60 8.64
N ASN A 169 5.84 11.50 9.02
CA ASN A 169 6.85 11.52 10.07
C ASN A 169 8.01 12.45 9.72
N LEU A 170 8.47 12.45 8.47
CA LEU A 170 9.51 13.38 8.00
C LEU A 170 9.02 14.83 8.03
N GLN A 171 7.79 15.11 7.60
CA GLN A 171 7.21 16.46 7.67
C GLN A 171 7.04 16.96 9.12
N GLN A 172 6.64 16.09 10.03
CA GLN A 172 6.57 16.40 11.46
C GLN A 172 7.97 16.70 12.02
N PHE A 173 8.97 15.91 11.63
CA PHE A 173 10.35 16.17 11.98
C PHE A 173 10.81 17.52 11.43
N ASP A 174 10.59 17.82 10.15
CA ASP A 174 10.95 19.10 9.51
C ASP A 174 10.35 20.29 10.28
N SER A 175 9.06 20.20 10.59
CA SER A 175 8.35 21.24 11.34
C SER A 175 8.97 21.46 12.72
N LEU A 176 9.27 20.38 13.46
CA LEU A 176 9.92 20.46 14.77
C LEU A 176 11.35 21.00 14.66
N PHE A 177 12.12 20.55 13.67
CA PHE A 177 13.48 20.99 13.41
C PHE A 177 13.53 22.48 13.13
N PHE A 178 12.74 22.97 12.17
CA PHE A 178 12.76 24.40 11.82
C PHE A 178 12.18 25.28 12.92
N SER A 179 11.19 24.79 13.69
CA SER A 179 10.71 25.49 14.88
C SER A 179 11.82 25.69 15.92
N LEU A 180 12.54 24.62 16.26
CA LEU A 180 13.66 24.68 17.21
C LEU A 180 14.84 25.48 16.65
N LEU A 181 15.13 25.37 15.36
CA LEU A 181 16.17 26.13 14.66
C LEU A 181 15.88 27.63 14.70
N ASN A 182 14.61 28.03 14.52
CA ASN A 182 14.19 29.43 14.60
C ASN A 182 14.34 29.96 16.03
N GLN A 183 13.99 29.16 17.05
CA GLN A 183 14.21 29.53 18.44
C GLN A 183 15.71 29.69 18.76
N PHE A 184 16.53 28.77 18.26
CA PHE A 184 17.99 28.83 18.37
C PHE A 184 18.56 30.08 17.70
N LYS A 185 18.11 30.38 16.47
CA LYS A 185 18.51 31.59 15.74
C LYS A 185 18.12 32.86 16.50
N HIS A 186 16.91 32.93 17.04
CA HIS A 186 16.49 34.08 17.84
C HIS A 186 17.33 34.28 19.11
N GLN A 187 17.77 33.20 19.76
CA GLN A 187 18.76 33.30 20.84
C GLN A 187 20.11 33.80 20.35
N GLN A 188 20.56 33.30 19.19
CA GLN A 188 21.80 33.76 18.56
C GLN A 188 21.75 35.25 18.24
N ASP A 189 20.66 35.73 17.65
CA ASP A 189 20.47 37.13 17.27
C ASP A 189 20.55 38.04 18.50
N LYS A 190 19.99 37.62 19.65
CA LYS A 190 20.13 38.34 20.93
C LYS A 190 21.56 38.38 21.47
N LEU A 191 22.36 37.35 21.21
CA LEU A 191 23.76 37.32 21.60
C LEU A 191 24.61 38.21 20.68
N LEU A 192 24.22 38.30 19.41
CA LEU A 192 24.90 39.07 18.36
C LEU A 192 24.41 40.53 18.25
N GLU A 193 23.35 40.90 18.98
CA GLU A 193 22.83 42.27 19.02
C GLU A 193 23.92 43.25 19.48
N LEU A 194 24.15 44.28 18.68
CA LEU A 194 25.18 45.28 18.93
C LEU A 194 24.71 46.27 19.99
N ASN A 195 25.58 46.56 20.95
CA ASN A 195 25.40 47.66 21.89
C ASN A 195 25.82 49.00 21.28
N GLU A 196 25.71 50.09 22.06
CA GLU A 196 26.11 51.45 21.67
C GLU A 196 27.58 51.58 21.22
N ASN A 197 28.44 50.61 21.57
CA ASN A 197 29.85 50.57 21.21
C ASN A 197 30.15 49.64 20.02
N ASP A 198 29.14 49.29 19.23
CA ASP A 198 29.23 48.34 18.11
C ASP A 198 29.82 46.97 18.50
N LYS A 199 29.56 46.53 19.74
CA LYS A 199 30.00 45.22 20.25
C LYS A 199 28.82 44.37 20.64
N SER A 200 28.82 43.12 20.18
CA SER A 200 27.87 42.13 20.64
C SER A 200 28.28 41.53 21.99
N LYS A 201 27.36 40.84 22.65
CA LYS A 201 27.67 40.06 23.87
C LYS A 201 28.70 38.96 23.57
N VAL A 202 28.64 38.39 22.37
CA VAL A 202 29.63 37.42 21.89
C VAL A 202 31.02 38.06 21.83
N ASP A 203 31.14 39.28 21.31
CA ASP A 203 32.45 39.96 21.21
C ASP A 203 33.05 40.25 22.58
N ILE A 204 32.22 40.70 23.53
CA ILE A 204 32.67 40.98 24.91
C ILE A 204 33.18 39.70 25.58
N VAL A 205 32.38 38.63 25.56
CA VAL A 205 32.76 37.36 26.20
C VAL A 205 33.96 36.72 25.50
N TYR A 206 34.01 36.78 24.17
CA TYR A 206 35.14 36.25 23.40
C TYR A 206 36.44 36.96 23.77
N ARG A 207 36.42 38.29 23.85
CA ARG A 207 37.58 39.09 24.25
C ARG A 207 37.98 38.79 25.69
N ASP A 208 37.04 38.72 26.61
CA ASP A 208 37.33 38.42 28.01
C ASP A 208 38.05 37.07 28.13
N VAL A 209 37.53 36.03 27.47
CA VAL A 209 38.04 34.66 27.54
C VAL A 209 39.39 34.47 26.83
N PHE A 210 39.53 34.95 25.58
CA PHE A 210 40.67 34.60 24.73
C PHE A 210 41.71 35.73 24.57
N VAL A 211 41.41 36.96 24.99
CA VAL A 211 42.30 38.13 24.81
C VAL A 211 42.73 38.70 26.15
N ASN A 212 41.79 39.02 27.04
CA ASN A 212 42.10 39.66 28.32
C ASN A 212 42.67 38.63 29.30
N ASP A 213 42.00 37.49 29.44
CA ASP A 213 42.34 36.45 30.40
C ASP A 213 43.29 35.39 29.82
N TYR A 214 44.17 35.74 28.89
CA TYR A 214 44.97 34.74 28.16
C TYR A 214 45.85 33.85 29.07
N GLU A 215 46.31 34.37 30.21
CA GLU A 215 47.13 33.65 31.20
C GLU A 215 46.33 32.75 32.17
N ILE A 216 45.01 32.91 32.20
CA ILE A 216 44.13 32.13 33.09
C ILE A 216 44.01 30.68 32.59
N GLU A 217 43.92 29.72 33.52
CA GLU A 217 43.71 28.31 33.19
C GLU A 217 42.40 28.09 32.41
N LEU A 218 42.39 27.06 31.56
CA LEU A 218 41.25 26.73 30.70
C LEU A 218 39.96 26.45 31.49
N GLU A 219 40.08 25.80 32.65
CA GLU A 219 38.92 25.45 33.47
C GLU A 219 38.27 26.71 34.07
N ASP A 220 39.08 27.68 34.49
CA ASP A 220 38.57 28.97 34.99
C ASP A 220 37.91 29.78 33.87
N LYS A 221 38.49 29.80 32.66
CA LYS A 221 37.87 30.40 31.47
C LYS A 221 36.52 29.76 31.16
N ARG A 222 36.44 28.43 31.20
CA ARG A 222 35.20 27.67 31.04
C ARG A 222 34.19 28.01 32.13
N TYR A 223 34.61 28.06 33.40
CA TYR A 223 33.73 28.40 34.51
C TYR A 223 33.12 29.80 34.36
N LYS A 224 33.90 30.79 33.92
CA LYS A 224 33.40 32.13 33.59
C LYS A 224 32.35 32.11 32.47
N LEU A 225 32.58 31.32 31.42
CA LEU A 225 31.63 31.15 30.32
C LEU A 225 30.32 30.50 30.82
N MET A 226 30.42 29.46 31.65
CA MET A 226 29.27 28.76 32.21
C MET A 226 28.44 29.62 33.18
N GLN A 227 28.99 30.69 33.76
CA GLN A 227 28.19 31.62 34.56
C GLN A 227 27.30 32.52 33.69
N LYS A 228 27.54 32.63 32.39
CA LYS A 228 26.73 33.43 31.47
C LYS A 228 25.50 32.63 31.02
N GLN A 229 24.37 32.88 31.68
CA GLN A 229 23.10 32.17 31.44
C GLN A 229 22.69 32.12 29.96
N GLU A 230 22.85 33.23 29.22
CA GLU A 230 22.43 33.31 27.81
C GLU A 230 23.25 32.39 26.89
N PHE A 231 24.54 32.20 27.18
CA PHE A 231 25.42 31.28 26.44
C PHE A 231 25.09 29.82 26.77
N ASN A 232 24.82 29.50 28.03
CA ASN A 232 24.37 28.16 28.41
C ASN A 232 23.07 27.80 27.72
N GLN A 233 22.08 28.71 27.70
CA GLN A 233 20.82 28.49 27.00
C GLN A 233 21.04 28.22 25.51
N TYR A 234 21.90 29.02 24.87
CA TYR A 234 22.28 28.84 23.47
C TYR A 234 22.93 27.46 23.21
N PHE A 235 23.92 27.06 24.03
CA PHE A 235 24.59 25.77 23.86
C PHE A 235 23.67 24.58 24.16
N ILE A 236 22.74 24.71 25.11
CA ILE A 236 21.71 23.69 25.40
C ILE A 236 20.75 23.57 24.22
N CYS A 237 20.28 24.68 23.64
CA CYS A 237 19.42 24.64 22.46
C CYS A 237 20.12 23.97 21.27
N LEU A 238 21.41 24.24 21.07
CA LEU A 238 22.22 23.55 20.07
C LEU A 238 22.34 22.04 20.34
N PHE A 239 22.55 21.65 21.61
CA PHE A 239 22.55 20.24 22.01
C PHE A 239 21.20 19.56 21.72
N GLN A 240 20.08 20.24 22.00
CA GLN A 240 18.75 19.68 21.69
C GLN A 240 18.54 19.51 20.18
N LEU A 241 19.09 20.40 19.34
CA LEU A 241 19.07 20.22 17.89
C LEU A 241 19.87 18.99 17.44
N PHE A 242 21.06 18.77 18.00
CA PHE A 242 21.83 17.54 17.74
C PHE A 242 21.05 16.29 18.13
N LYS A 243 20.48 16.28 19.35
CA LYS A 243 19.68 15.18 19.85
C LYS A 243 18.43 14.94 18.99
N LEU A 244 17.75 16.00 18.56
CA LEU A 244 16.57 15.91 17.71
C LEU A 244 16.92 15.23 16.38
N ILE A 245 17.96 15.72 15.70
CA ILE A 245 18.44 15.14 14.42
C ILE A 245 18.76 13.66 14.62
N ASN A 246 19.62 13.34 15.59
CA ASN A 246 20.10 11.97 15.76
C ASN A 246 19.02 10.98 16.23
N THR A 247 18.07 11.40 17.06
CA THR A 247 17.07 10.50 17.63
C THR A 247 15.84 10.31 16.76
N LYS A 248 15.44 11.34 16.01
CA LYS A 248 14.19 11.32 15.21
C LYS A 248 14.40 10.92 13.76
N ILE A 249 15.60 11.13 13.19
CA ILE A 249 15.90 10.65 11.83
C ILE A 249 16.24 9.14 11.84
N ASN A 250 16.82 8.60 12.91
CA ASN A 250 17.37 7.22 12.94
C ASN A 250 16.42 6.05 13.19
N ARG A 251 15.09 6.21 13.14
CA ARG A 251 14.19 5.09 13.46
C ARG A 251 13.01 4.99 12.53
N SER A 252 13.27 4.60 11.29
CA SER A 252 12.33 3.71 10.62
C SER A 252 12.50 2.31 11.25
N PRO A 253 11.46 1.66 11.80
CA PRO A 253 11.54 0.25 12.10
C PRO A 253 11.71 -0.47 10.77
N ASN A 254 12.95 -0.81 10.43
CA ASN A 254 13.23 -1.77 9.38
C ASN A 254 12.74 -3.12 9.90
N GLU A 255 11.56 -3.55 9.46
CA GLU A 255 11.09 -4.94 9.60
C GLU A 255 11.87 -5.92 8.69
N THR A 256 12.99 -5.50 8.12
CA THR A 256 13.88 -6.35 7.34
C THR A 256 15.31 -6.14 7.82
N ASP A 257 15.90 -7.22 8.31
CA ASP A 257 17.26 -7.39 8.87
C ASP A 257 18.40 -7.09 7.87
N GLU A 258 18.29 -6.01 7.12
CA GLU A 258 19.42 -5.40 6.42
C GLU A 258 19.40 -3.91 6.75
N ILE A 259 20.25 -3.52 7.69
CA ILE A 259 20.67 -2.14 7.87
C ILE A 259 21.30 -1.73 6.53
N LYS A 260 20.52 -1.13 5.64
CA LYS A 260 21.06 -0.44 4.47
C LYS A 260 21.81 0.78 4.98
N GLU A 261 23.09 0.56 5.26
CA GLU A 261 24.09 1.60 5.35
C GLU A 261 23.85 2.60 4.21
N TRP A 262 23.82 3.90 4.54
CA TRP A 262 23.77 5.06 3.63
C TRP A 262 22.41 5.73 3.30
N GLY A 263 21.29 5.33 3.92
CA GLY A 263 20.03 6.10 3.84
C GLY A 263 19.98 7.31 4.78
N ASP A 264 20.04 7.04 6.09
CA ASP A 264 19.62 8.01 7.11
C ASP A 264 20.73 8.99 7.52
N TYR A 265 21.99 8.55 7.58
CA TYR A 265 23.13 9.44 7.89
C TYR A 265 23.29 10.57 6.86
N THR A 266 22.99 10.31 5.59
CA THR A 266 23.05 11.32 4.53
C THR A 266 22.04 12.43 4.82
N LEU A 267 20.86 12.08 5.31
CA LEU A 267 19.81 13.02 5.69
C LEU A 267 20.18 13.77 6.97
N GLU A 268 20.64 13.07 8.02
CA GLU A 268 21.16 13.70 9.24
C GLU A 268 22.20 14.76 8.91
N LYS A 269 23.16 14.41 8.05
CA LYS A 269 24.25 15.28 7.62
C LYS A 269 23.74 16.54 6.90
N GLN A 270 22.62 16.48 6.17
CA GLN A 270 22.03 17.67 5.55
C GLN A 270 21.55 18.67 6.61
N TYR A 271 20.77 18.23 7.59
CA TYR A 271 20.30 19.11 8.68
C TYR A 271 21.45 19.64 9.54
N ILE A 272 22.46 18.82 9.79
CA ILE A 272 23.66 19.22 10.51
C ILE A 272 24.48 20.25 9.73
N ASN A 273 24.57 20.13 8.41
CA ASN A 273 25.24 21.14 7.58
C ASN A 273 24.49 22.48 7.63
N ILE A 274 23.15 22.46 7.62
CA ILE A 274 22.32 23.66 7.81
C ILE A 274 22.65 24.28 9.17
N LEU A 275 22.59 23.49 10.24
CA LEU A 275 22.90 23.93 11.60
C LEU A 275 24.32 24.49 11.74
N ARG A 276 25.32 23.85 11.11
CA ARG A 276 26.71 24.33 11.12
C ARG A 276 26.85 25.67 10.42
N SER A 277 26.14 25.87 9.31
CA SER A 277 26.27 27.06 8.47
C SER A 277 25.82 28.36 9.14
N ILE A 278 24.92 28.26 10.12
CA ILE A 278 24.35 29.43 10.80
C ILE A 278 25.20 29.91 11.98
N ILE A 279 26.13 29.09 12.49
CA ILE A 279 26.89 29.41 13.70
C ILE A 279 28.20 30.14 13.34
N PRO A 280 28.40 31.38 13.81
CA PRO A 280 29.62 32.15 13.58
C PRO A 280 30.87 31.54 14.23
N PRO A 281 32.08 31.79 13.70
CA PRO A 281 33.33 31.24 14.22
C PRO A 281 33.61 31.53 15.71
N LYS A 282 33.28 32.74 16.21
CA LYS A 282 33.46 33.07 17.64
C LYS A 282 32.64 32.14 18.55
N LEU A 283 31.39 31.87 18.17
CA LEU A 283 30.50 30.95 18.90
C LEU A 283 30.96 29.49 18.77
N GLN A 284 31.56 29.10 17.65
CA GLN A 284 32.17 27.77 17.49
C GLN A 284 33.37 27.58 18.44
N GLN A 285 34.25 28.56 18.55
CA GLN A 285 35.41 28.51 19.46
C GLN A 285 34.98 28.52 20.93
N LEU A 286 33.97 29.32 21.29
CA LEU A 286 33.40 29.31 22.65
C LEU A 286 32.71 27.98 22.96
N LEU A 287 32.01 27.37 22.01
CA LEU A 287 31.43 26.03 22.16
C LEU A 287 32.51 24.98 22.41
N PHE A 288 33.63 25.08 21.69
CA PHE A 288 34.76 24.17 21.84
C PHE A 288 35.38 24.27 23.24
N LEU A 289 35.55 25.49 23.77
CA LEU A 289 35.95 25.70 25.16
C LEU A 289 34.90 25.19 26.17
N ASN A 290 33.61 25.30 25.88
CA ASN A 290 32.58 24.88 26.83
C ASN A 290 32.52 23.35 27.02
N THR A 291 32.86 22.59 25.98
CA THR A 291 32.56 21.15 25.87
C THR A 291 33.79 20.24 25.95
N TYR A 292 34.97 20.76 26.30
CA TYR A 292 36.21 19.96 26.21
C TYR A 292 36.39 18.91 27.33
N THR A 293 35.98 19.22 28.55
CA THR A 293 36.14 18.36 29.73
C THR A 293 34.88 17.58 30.09
N GLU A 294 33.71 18.21 29.99
CA GLU A 294 32.42 17.62 30.37
C GLU A 294 31.46 17.54 29.18
N PHE A 295 30.29 16.92 29.39
CA PHE A 295 29.24 16.71 28.38
C PHE A 295 29.60 15.69 27.30
N ASP A 296 29.85 14.43 27.70
CA ASP A 296 30.25 13.35 26.79
C ASP A 296 29.31 13.14 25.60
N GLU A 297 27.99 13.18 25.82
CA GLU A 297 27.02 13.09 24.72
C GLU A 297 27.16 14.25 23.72
N TYR A 298 27.45 15.46 24.21
CA TYR A 298 27.64 16.63 23.36
C TYR A 298 28.93 16.50 22.55
N ARG A 299 30.03 16.11 23.21
CA ARG A 299 31.29 15.80 22.56
C ARG A 299 31.12 14.74 21.48
N TRP A 300 30.36 13.69 21.78
CA TRP A 300 30.02 12.64 20.82
C TRP A 300 29.32 13.19 19.58
N TYR A 301 28.31 14.06 19.73
CA TYR A 301 27.66 14.69 18.57
C TYR A 301 28.63 15.55 17.75
N LEU A 302 29.48 16.35 18.41
CA LEU A 302 30.47 17.18 17.73
C LEU A 302 31.45 16.33 16.90
N SER A 303 31.87 15.19 17.45
CA SER A 303 32.75 14.23 16.79
C SER A 303 32.07 13.47 15.66
N TYR A 304 30.91 12.86 15.94
CA TYR A 304 30.12 12.05 14.99
C TYR A 304 29.78 12.81 13.71
N TYR A 305 29.53 14.11 13.85
CA TYR A 305 29.18 14.98 12.74
C TYR A 305 30.34 15.78 12.15
N SER A 306 31.56 15.66 12.69
CA SER A 306 32.68 16.56 12.39
C SER A 306 32.22 18.04 12.40
N PHE A 307 31.54 18.44 13.47
CA PHE A 307 30.78 19.68 13.49
C PHE A 307 31.68 20.93 13.36
N LEU A 308 32.88 20.90 13.92
CA LEU A 308 33.80 22.05 13.92
C LEU A 308 34.77 22.03 12.74
N LYS A 309 34.48 21.30 11.66
CA LYS A 309 35.33 21.22 10.45
C LYS A 309 35.79 22.58 9.88
N HIS A 310 34.97 23.60 10.01
CA HIS A 310 35.26 24.95 9.48
C HIS A 310 35.67 25.95 10.56
N MET A 311 35.89 25.49 11.79
CA MET A 311 36.35 26.34 12.88
C MET A 311 37.82 26.74 12.65
N PRO A 312 38.14 28.04 12.64
CA PRO A 312 39.52 28.50 12.61
C PRO A 312 40.21 28.30 13.96
N PHE A 313 41.53 28.07 13.97
CA PHE A 313 42.34 27.99 15.20
C PHE A 313 43.06 29.31 15.54
N LYS A 314 42.78 30.38 14.81
CA LYS A 314 43.33 31.72 15.06
C LYS A 314 42.46 32.51 16.03
N ASN A 315 43.10 33.45 16.72
CA ASN A 315 42.40 34.44 17.54
C ASN A 315 41.66 35.42 16.61
N LEU A 316 40.34 35.52 16.76
CA LEU A 316 39.50 36.28 15.85
C LEU A 316 39.55 37.80 16.07
N GLU A 317 40.24 38.28 17.12
CA GLU A 317 40.42 39.71 17.40
C GLU A 317 41.88 40.19 17.32
N ARG A 318 42.87 39.31 17.54
CA ARG A 318 44.31 39.65 17.47
C ARG A 318 44.96 39.45 16.09
N GLY A 319 44.19 39.12 15.05
CA GLY A 319 44.70 38.93 13.69
C GLY A 319 44.95 37.45 13.33
N ASP A 320 46.01 37.14 12.60
CA ASP A 320 46.33 35.76 12.17
C ASP A 320 47.12 34.94 13.22
N GLU A 321 47.21 35.42 14.46
CA GLU A 321 47.85 34.70 15.57
C GLU A 321 47.07 33.44 15.95
N LEU A 322 47.80 32.34 16.19
CA LEU A 322 47.21 31.09 16.67
C LEU A 322 46.71 31.24 18.11
N CYS A 323 45.51 30.72 18.39
CA CYS A 323 44.98 30.68 19.74
C CYS A 323 45.46 29.41 20.45
N ILE A 324 46.41 29.57 21.36
CA ILE A 324 47.04 28.47 22.11
C ILE A 324 45.98 27.66 22.87
N ASP A 325 44.99 28.33 23.47
CA ASP A 325 43.89 27.67 24.19
C ASP A 325 43.19 26.62 23.33
N LEU A 326 42.86 26.96 22.07
CA LEU A 326 42.18 26.03 21.15
C LEU A 326 43.07 24.82 20.81
N LEU A 327 44.39 25.00 20.75
CA LEU A 327 45.33 23.89 20.54
C LEU A 327 45.39 22.97 21.74
N VAL A 328 45.46 23.53 22.95
CA VAL A 328 45.45 22.74 24.19
C VAL A 328 44.13 21.99 24.34
N ILE A 329 43.00 22.65 24.06
CA ILE A 329 41.67 22.02 24.06
C ILE A 329 41.61 20.83 23.08
N SER A 330 42.23 20.94 21.90
CA SER A 330 42.22 19.86 20.91
C SER A 330 42.80 18.54 21.41
N LYS A 331 43.72 18.58 22.37
CA LYS A 331 44.29 17.40 23.02
C LYS A 331 43.24 16.56 23.77
N PHE A 332 42.22 17.20 24.34
CA PHE A 332 41.19 16.53 25.13
C PHE A 332 40.18 15.75 24.29
N TYR A 333 40.25 15.89 22.96
CA TYR A 333 39.36 15.23 22.03
C TYR A 333 39.95 13.97 21.38
N GLU A 334 40.99 13.40 21.99
CA GLU A 334 41.76 12.20 21.56
C GLU A 334 42.23 12.24 20.10
N LEU A 335 43.54 12.46 19.94
CA LEU A 335 44.23 12.54 18.65
C LEU A 335 44.86 11.20 18.19
N ASP A 336 44.61 10.09 18.89
CA ASP A 336 45.27 8.82 18.60
C ASP A 336 44.41 7.91 17.72
N GLY A 337 44.70 7.93 16.42
CA GLY A 337 44.29 6.89 15.50
C GLY A 337 45.00 5.58 15.83
N PHE A 338 44.30 4.58 16.35
CA PHE A 338 44.71 3.18 16.23
C PHE A 338 43.60 2.13 16.43
N LEU A 339 42.32 2.52 16.43
CA LEU A 339 41.21 1.57 16.54
C LEU A 339 40.10 1.91 15.53
N LEU A 340 39.93 1.01 14.56
CA LEU A 340 38.75 0.85 13.70
C LEU A 340 38.41 2.02 12.75
N ASN A 341 39.04 2.05 11.57
CA ASN A 341 38.46 2.45 10.27
C ASN A 341 37.45 3.63 10.13
N LYS A 342 37.39 4.61 11.05
CA LYS A 342 36.87 5.97 10.84
C LYS A 342 37.17 6.82 12.08
N GLU A 343 38.12 7.74 11.92
CA GLU A 343 38.49 8.73 12.93
C GLU A 343 37.26 9.56 13.35
N PHE A 344 36.97 9.63 14.64
CA PHE A 344 36.08 10.63 15.21
C PHE A 344 36.79 11.99 15.25
N GLN A 345 37.19 12.51 14.09
CA GLN A 345 37.72 13.86 13.97
C GLN A 345 36.57 14.86 14.04
N ILE A 346 36.48 15.59 15.15
CA ILE A 346 35.62 16.79 15.31
C ILE A 346 35.83 17.79 14.17
N PHE A 347 37.04 17.81 13.63
CA PHE A 347 37.44 18.66 12.52
C PHE A 347 37.30 18.00 11.15
N GLY A 348 37.10 16.67 11.05
CA GLY A 348 37.14 15.90 9.81
C GLY A 348 38.26 16.36 8.87
N LYS A 349 37.96 16.48 7.57
CA LYS A 349 38.86 17.08 6.56
C LYS A 349 38.90 18.62 6.67
N SER A 350 39.30 19.17 7.82
CA SER A 350 39.39 20.61 8.05
C SER A 350 40.59 21.20 7.32
N ILE A 351 40.34 22.23 6.49
CA ILE A 351 41.41 23.01 5.85
C ILE A 351 42.21 23.76 6.91
N TYR A 352 41.55 24.30 7.94
CA TYR A 352 42.21 25.05 9.00
C TYR A 352 43.13 24.16 9.84
N PHE A 353 42.68 22.95 10.16
CA PHE A 353 43.48 21.97 10.90
C PHE A 353 44.65 21.44 10.06
N ASN A 354 44.42 21.10 8.79
CA ASN A 354 45.49 20.65 7.89
C ASN A 354 46.54 21.74 7.65
N ASN A 355 46.12 23.00 7.51
CA ASN A 355 47.04 24.13 7.38
C ASN A 355 47.87 24.34 8.65
N LEU A 356 47.29 24.08 9.83
CA LEU A 356 48.01 24.14 11.10
C LEU A 356 49.10 23.07 11.17
N LEU A 357 48.76 21.83 10.84
CA LEU A 357 49.72 20.73 10.77
C LEU A 357 50.83 21.07 9.76
N ASN A 358 50.50 21.45 8.53
CA ASN A 358 51.50 21.73 7.50
C ASN A 358 52.44 22.91 7.86
N LYS A 359 51.97 23.91 8.60
CA LYS A 359 52.82 25.00 9.11
C LYS A 359 53.81 24.52 10.17
N SER A 360 53.44 23.57 11.04
CA SER A 360 54.34 23.05 12.07
C SER A 360 55.46 22.14 11.53
N TRP A 361 55.35 21.65 10.29
CA TRP A 361 56.39 20.83 9.64
C TRP A 361 57.35 21.65 8.75
N ALA A 362 57.06 22.94 8.53
CA ALA A 362 57.85 23.82 7.67
C ALA A 362 58.79 24.77 8.44
N GLU A 363 58.72 24.76 9.77
CA GLU A 363 59.65 25.37 10.72
C GLU A 363 60.39 24.26 11.47
#